data_AF-A0A7S0CFC3-F1
#
_entry.id   AF-A0A7S0CFC3-F1
#
_cell.length_a   1.000
_cell.length_b   1.000
_cell.length_c   1.000
_cell.angle_alpha   90.00
_cell.angle_beta   90.00
_cell.angle_gamma   90.00
#
_symmetry.space_group_name_H-M   'P 1'
#
loop_
_entity.id
_entity.type
_entity.pdbx_description
1 polymer ?
#
loop_
_entity_poly.entity_id
_entity_poly.type
_entity_poly.pdbx_seq_one_letter_code
_entity_poly.pdbx_strand_id
1 'polypeptide(L)'
;KSSNSPLAKLAATGKPSKTNYQKMGLTTLFFGGFMGTGIHMFANAVQKVPLSRKPWCHVGFFIGGAMANNYMYHWEKDMAVSINNRRIANGFPPLVGSGGWNPLGSIYKEDVTMNETK
;
A
#
# COMPACT_ATOMS: atom_id res chain seq x y z
N LYS A 1 25.36 18.24 -25.43
CA LYS A 1 25.25 19.17 -24.28
C LYS A 1 24.57 18.42 -23.14
N SER A 2 25.22 18.44 -21.97
CA SER A 2 24.98 17.60 -20.79
C SER A 2 23.50 17.50 -20.39
N SER A 3 22.97 16.27 -20.33
CA SER A 3 21.65 15.95 -19.80
C SER A 3 21.64 16.10 -18.28
N ASN A 4 21.65 17.35 -17.82
CA ASN A 4 21.47 17.73 -16.40
C ASN A 4 20.00 17.64 -15.97
N SER A 5 19.18 16.82 -16.64
CA SER A 5 17.80 16.62 -16.22
C SER A 5 17.80 15.97 -14.83
N PRO A 6 17.07 16.52 -13.84
CA PRO A 6 16.95 15.91 -12.51
C PRO A 6 16.47 14.45 -12.57
N LEU A 7 15.76 14.07 -13.63
CA LEU A 7 15.40 12.69 -14.01
C LEU A 7 16.61 11.74 -14.11
N ALA A 8 17.72 12.17 -14.70
CA ALA A 8 18.92 11.35 -14.88
C ALA A 8 19.71 11.17 -13.58
N LYS A 9 19.72 12.21 -12.72
CA LYS A 9 20.31 12.13 -11.38
C LYS A 9 19.50 11.26 -10.42
N LEU A 10 18.17 11.19 -10.58
CA LEU A 10 17.29 10.33 -9.77
C LEU A 10 17.28 8.87 -10.22
N ALA A 11 17.45 8.59 -11.51
CA ALA A 11 17.62 7.22 -12.01
C ALA A 11 18.92 6.57 -11.49
N ALA A 12 19.98 7.36 -11.30
CA ALA A 12 21.26 6.90 -10.76
C ALA A 12 21.26 6.66 -9.23
N THR A 13 20.29 7.22 -8.50
CA THR A 13 20.15 7.05 -7.04
C THR A 13 19.05 6.05 -6.69
N GLY A 14 19.00 4.93 -7.43
CA GLY A 14 18.15 3.76 -7.17
C GLY A 14 18.53 3.01 -5.89
N LYS A 15 18.69 3.70 -4.75
CA LYS A 15 18.71 3.03 -3.45
C LYS A 15 17.26 2.74 -3.07
N PRO A 16 16.83 1.46 -2.99
CA PRO A 16 15.52 1.14 -2.45
C PRO A 16 15.47 1.74 -1.05
N SER A 17 14.51 2.65 -0.87
CA SER A 17 14.18 3.24 0.42
C SER A 17 14.08 2.11 1.44
N LYS A 18 14.90 2.16 2.50
CA LYS A 18 14.86 1.18 3.59
C LYS A 18 13.39 1.07 4.00
N THR A 19 12.81 -0.11 3.78
CA THR A 19 11.43 -0.43 4.12
C THR A 19 11.22 -0.05 5.57
N ASN A 20 10.60 1.11 5.80
CA ASN A 20 9.97 1.41 7.06
C ASN A 20 9.00 0.26 7.25
N TYR A 21 9.28 -0.60 8.23
CA TYR A 21 8.38 -1.67 8.66
C TYR A 21 7.14 -0.95 9.18
N GLN A 22 6.24 -0.58 8.26
CA GLN A 22 5.01 0.12 8.54
C GLN A 22 4.21 -0.86 9.38
N LYS A 23 4.16 -0.60 10.69
CA LYS A 23 3.40 -1.39 11.64
C LYS A 23 2.00 -1.55 11.08
N MET A 24 1.57 -2.79 10.89
CA MET A 24 0.20 -3.10 10.52
C MET A 24 -0.74 -2.40 11.50
N GLY A 25 -1.75 -1.72 10.98
CA GLY A 25 -2.84 -1.25 11.82
C GLY A 25 -3.52 -2.45 12.47
N LEU A 26 -3.78 -2.37 13.77
CA LEU A 26 -4.57 -3.38 14.48
C LEU A 26 -5.93 -3.60 13.78
N THR A 27 -6.50 -2.53 13.22
CA THR A 27 -7.73 -2.57 12.42
C THR A 27 -7.60 -3.43 11.17
N THR A 28 -6.50 -3.33 10.42
CA THR A 28 -6.22 -4.17 9.23
C THR A 28 -6.12 -5.64 9.61
N LEU A 29 -5.49 -5.95 10.74
CA LEU A 29 -5.37 -7.31 11.24
C LEU A 29 -6.73 -7.91 11.63
N PHE A 30 -7.50 -7.19 12.45
CA PHE A 30 -8.83 -7.66 12.87
C PHE A 30 -9.80 -7.76 11.69
N PHE A 31 -9.82 -6.76 10.80
CA PHE A 31 -10.70 -6.78 9.64
C PHE A 31 -10.37 -7.95 8.70
N GLY A 32 -9.09 -8.13 8.38
CA GLY A 32 -8.65 -9.25 7.56
C GLY A 32 -8.96 -10.61 8.21
N GLY A 33 -8.75 -10.72 9.52
CA GLY A 33 -9.04 -11.94 10.25
C GLY A 33 -10.52 -12.27 10.32
N PHE A 34 -11.38 -11.31 10.67
CA PHE A 34 -12.83 -11.52 10.68
C PHE A 34 -13.37 -11.86 9.29
N MET A 35 -12.86 -11.22 8.23
CA MET A 35 -13.23 -11.56 6.85
C MET A 35 -12.84 -13.00 6.51
N GLY A 36 -11.63 -13.43 6.88
CA GLY A 36 -11.16 -14.80 6.68
C GLY A 36 -12.05 -15.83 7.40
N THR A 37 -12.35 -15.60 8.68
CA THR A 37 -13.28 -16.45 9.44
C THR A 37 -14.69 -16.45 8.84
N GLY A 38 -15.17 -15.28 8.38
CA GLY A 38 -16.46 -15.13 7.73
C GLY A 38 -16.57 -15.96 6.46
N ILE A 39 -15.53 -15.99 5.62
CA ILE A 39 -15.46 -16.82 4.41
C ILE A 39 -15.56 -18.31 4.76
N HIS A 40 -14.89 -18.76 5.81
CA HIS A 40 -14.96 -20.16 6.22
C HIS A 40 -16.33 -20.53 6.81
N MET A 41 -16.95 -19.64 7.59
CA MET A 41 -18.34 -19.81 8.05
C MET A 41 -19.32 -19.84 6.87
N PHE A 42 -19.10 -18.99 5.87
CA PHE A 42 -19.90 -18.96 4.65
C PHE A 42 -19.77 -20.26 3.85
N ALA A 43 -18.55 -20.78 3.69
CA ALA A 43 -18.32 -22.08 3.04
C ALA A 43 -19.06 -23.22 3.74
N ASN A 44 -19.06 -23.23 5.07
CA ASN A 44 -19.81 -24.21 5.87
C ASN A 44 -21.33 -24.05 5.70
N ALA A 45 -21.82 -22.81 5.64
CA ALA A 45 -23.23 -22.52 5.39
C ALA A 45 -23.69 -23.01 4.00
N VAL A 46 -22.88 -22.81 2.96
CA VAL A 46 -23.14 -23.28 1.59
C VAL A 46 -23.25 -24.81 1.54
N GLN A 47 -22.41 -25.51 2.30
CA GLN A 47 -22.44 -26.97 2.41
C GLN A 47 -23.55 -27.50 3.34
N LYS A 48 -24.37 -26.62 3.91
CA LYS A 48 -25.41 -26.93 4.90
C LYS A 48 -24.88 -27.72 6.11
N VAL A 49 -23.60 -27.56 6.43
CA VAL A 49 -23.00 -28.12 7.65
C VAL A 49 -23.08 -27.08 8.77
N PRO A 50 -23.09 -27.50 10.06
CA PRO A 50 -23.12 -26.56 11.17
C PRO A 50 -21.96 -25.55 11.05
N LEU A 51 -22.27 -24.27 11.27
CA LEU A 51 -21.33 -23.14 11.11
C LEU A 51 -19.99 -23.35 11.83
N SER A 52 -20.02 -24.01 12.99
CA SER A 52 -18.88 -24.33 13.83
C SER A 52 -18.45 -25.80 13.78
N ARG A 53 -18.63 -26.49 12.64
CA ARG A 53 -18.23 -27.92 12.51
C ARG A 53 -16.77 -28.19 12.90
N LYS A 54 -15.87 -27.27 12.54
CA LYS A 54 -14.43 -27.34 12.87
C LYS A 54 -13.96 -25.97 13.36
N PRO A 55 -14.07 -25.67 14.66
CA PRO A 55 -13.77 -24.34 15.19
C PRO A 55 -12.31 -23.94 15.01
N TRP A 56 -11.39 -24.91 15.07
CA TRP A 56 -9.97 -24.67 14.82
C TRP A 56 -9.65 -24.20 13.40
N CYS A 57 -10.46 -24.60 12.41
CA CYS A 57 -10.29 -24.09 11.06
C CYS A 57 -10.61 -22.59 10.99
N HIS A 58 -11.57 -22.07 11.77
CA HIS A 58 -11.86 -20.62 11.84
C HIS A 58 -10.64 -19.79 12.24
N VAL A 59 -9.80 -20.32 13.15
CA VAL A 59 -8.56 -19.68 13.58
C VAL A 59 -7.52 -19.68 12.46
N GLY A 60 -7.38 -20.78 11.72
CA GLY A 60 -6.50 -20.85 10.56
C GLY A 60 -6.91 -19.84 9.47
N PHE A 61 -8.22 -19.74 9.19
CA PHE A 61 -8.74 -18.75 8.25
C PHE A 61 -8.66 -17.31 8.78
N PHE A 62 -8.73 -17.09 10.11
CA PHE A 62 -8.48 -15.78 10.71
C PHE A 62 -7.03 -15.33 10.45
N ILE A 63 -6.05 -16.20 10.74
CA ILE A 63 -4.64 -15.88 10.51
C ILE A 63 -4.38 -15.71 9.02
N GLY A 64 -4.90 -16.60 8.18
CA GLY A 64 -4.77 -16.51 6.73
C GLY A 64 -5.38 -15.22 6.16
N GLY A 65 -6.56 -14.83 6.62
CA GLY A 65 -7.20 -13.57 6.24
C GLY A 65 -6.43 -12.34 6.70
N ALA A 66 -5.86 -12.36 7.90
CA ALA A 66 -5.01 -11.29 8.40
C ALA A 66 -3.71 -11.14 7.57
N MET A 67 -3.08 -12.26 7.21
CA MET A 67 -1.87 -12.26 6.35
C MET A 67 -2.19 -11.77 4.94
N ALA A 68 -3.29 -12.25 4.34
CA ALA A 68 -3.72 -11.83 3.02
C ALA A 68 -4.01 -10.32 2.97
N ASN A 69 -4.72 -9.80 3.97
CA ASN A 69 -5.01 -8.38 4.05
C ASN A 69 -3.74 -7.53 4.23
N ASN A 70 -2.74 -8.03 4.96
CA ASN A 70 -1.45 -7.37 5.07
C ASN A 70 -0.75 -7.27 3.71
N TYR A 71 -0.72 -8.37 2.97
CA TYR A 71 -0.12 -8.39 1.64
C TYR A 71 -0.83 -7.42 0.69
N MET A 72 -2.17 -7.41 0.69
CA MET A 72 -2.96 -6.48 -0.12
C MET A 72 -2.69 -5.01 0.25
N TYR A 73 -2.58 -4.69 1.53
CA TYR A 73 -2.29 -3.34 1.99
C TYR A 73 -0.93 -2.81 1.49
N HIS A 74 0.11 -3.66 1.54
CA HIS A 74 1.42 -3.31 1.00
C HIS A 74 1.36 -3.14 -0.52
N TRP A 75 0.65 -4.04 -1.20
CA TRP A 75 0.49 -3.97 -2.64
C TRP A 75 -0.23 -2.69 -3.09
N GLU A 76 -1.30 -2.28 -2.40
CA GLU A 76 -2.00 -1.02 -2.67
C GLU A 76 -1.08 0.20 -2.52
N LYS A 77 -0.23 0.20 -1.48
CA LYS A 77 0.75 1.28 -1.29
C LYS A 77 1.78 1.33 -2.40
N ASP A 78 2.32 0.18 -2.79
CA ASP A 78 3.32 0.10 -3.86
C ASP A 78 2.72 0.56 -5.20
N MET A 79 1.47 0.18 -5.48
CA MET A 79 0.74 0.66 -6.64
C MET A 79 0.54 2.19 -6.59
N ALA A 80 0.11 2.74 -5.45
CA ALA A 80 -0.08 4.18 -5.29
C ALA A 80 1.22 4.98 -5.50
N VAL A 81 2.34 4.49 -4.97
CA VAL A 81 3.67 5.08 -5.20
C VAL A 81 4.05 5.00 -6.69
N SER A 82 3.84 3.86 -7.34
CA SER A 82 4.15 3.69 -8.76
C SER A 82 3.35 4.64 -9.66
N ILE A 83 2.07 4.85 -9.36
CA ILE A 83 1.18 5.77 -10.08
C ILE A 83 1.66 7.21 -9.86
N ASN A 84 1.99 7.59 -8.63
CA ASN A 84 2.50 8.92 -8.34
C ASN A 84 3.82 9.22 -9.06
N ASN A 85 4.73 8.25 -9.13
CA ASN A 85 5.97 8.41 -9.89
C ASN A 85 5.69 8.66 -11.38
N ARG A 86 4.72 7.96 -11.98
CA ARG A 86 4.30 8.19 -13.38
C ARG A 86 3.63 9.55 -13.58
N ARG A 87 2.79 9.98 -12.63
CA ARG A 87 2.12 11.30 -12.68
C ARG A 87 3.14 12.43 -12.64
N ILE A 88 4.10 12.34 -11.72
CA ILE A 88 5.19 13.27 -11.57
C ILE A 88 6.04 13.31 -12.86
N ALA A 89 6.38 12.16 -13.43
CA ALA A 89 7.12 12.13 -14.71
C ALA A 89 6.40 12.87 -15.85
N ASN A 90 5.07 12.95 -15.79
CA ASN A 90 4.23 13.67 -16.74
C ASN A 90 3.85 15.10 -16.29
N GLY A 91 4.42 15.60 -15.19
CA GLY A 91 4.16 16.95 -14.67
C GLY A 91 2.87 17.13 -13.87
N PHE A 92 2.17 16.05 -13.51
CA PHE A 92 0.95 16.11 -12.71
C PHE A 92 1.25 16.01 -11.21
N PRO A 93 0.48 16.70 -10.35
CA PRO A 93 0.62 16.60 -8.90
C PRO A 93 0.31 15.17 -8.40
N PRO A 94 0.94 14.74 -7.28
CA PRO A 94 0.72 13.44 -6.69
C PRO A 94 -0.69 13.31 -6.12
N LEU A 95 -1.23 12.09 -6.13
CA LEU A 95 -2.53 11.80 -5.50
C LEU A 95 -2.39 11.77 -3.98
N VAL A 96 -3.38 12.35 -3.29
CA VAL A 96 -3.56 12.26 -1.84
C VAL A 96 -3.67 10.80 -1.41
N GLY A 97 -3.00 10.43 -0.31
CA GLY A 97 -3.02 9.06 0.24
C GLY A 97 -1.70 8.28 0.10
N SER A 98 -0.72 8.79 -0.64
CA SER A 98 0.65 8.26 -0.61
C SER A 98 1.35 8.76 0.65
N GLY A 99 1.10 8.12 1.80
CA GLY A 99 1.78 8.41 3.07
C GLY A 99 3.28 8.05 3.08
N GLY A 100 3.87 7.79 1.91
CA GLY A 100 5.29 7.50 1.72
C GLY A 100 6.02 8.73 1.20
N TRP A 101 7.22 8.96 1.73
CA TRP A 101 8.13 9.99 1.22
C TRP A 101 8.45 9.73 -0.26
N ASN A 102 7.96 10.60 -1.14
CA ASN A 102 8.30 10.59 -2.56
C ASN A 102 9.37 11.66 -2.78
N PRO A 103 10.64 11.30 -3.07
CA PRO A 103 11.72 12.29 -3.28
C PRO A 103 11.38 13.27 -4.40
N LEU A 104 10.68 12.79 -5.42
CA LEU A 104 10.19 13.61 -6.51
C LEU A 104 9.11 14.59 -6.05
N GLY A 105 8.15 14.17 -5.22
CA GLY A 105 7.08 15.03 -4.72
C GLY A 105 7.55 16.17 -3.80
N SER A 106 8.68 15.99 -3.12
CA SER A 106 9.35 17.05 -2.35
C SER A 106 9.80 18.21 -3.24
N ILE A 107 10.34 17.89 -4.43
CA ILE A 107 10.84 18.87 -5.39
C ILE A 107 9.68 19.70 -5.95
N TYR A 108 8.57 19.06 -6.34
CA TYR A 108 7.37 19.81 -6.77
C TYR A 108 6.77 20.70 -5.67
N LYS A 109 6.86 20.29 -4.40
CA LYS A 109 6.43 21.15 -3.29
C LYS A 109 7.27 22.42 -3.21
N GLU A 110 8.60 22.31 -3.34
CA GLU A 110 9.50 23.46 -3.37
C GLU A 110 9.22 24.37 -4.57
N ASP A 111 9.04 23.80 -5.76
CA ASP A 111 8.79 24.54 -7.01
C ASP A 111 7.47 25.33 -6.99
N VAL A 112 6.40 24.76 -6.43
CA VAL A 112 5.11 25.45 -6.26
C VAL A 112 5.21 26.55 -5.21
N THR A 113 5.86 26.28 -4.07
CA THR A 113 6.01 27.31 -3.02
C THR A 113 6.86 28.51 -3.45
N MET A 114 7.82 28.31 -4.36
CA MET A 114 8.63 29.39 -4.95
C MET A 114 7.86 30.24 -5.96
N ASN A 115 6.79 29.71 -6.56
CA ASN A 115 5.93 30.44 -7.49
C ASN A 115 4.79 31.19 -6.81
N GLU A 116 4.39 30.80 -5.59
CA GLU A 116 3.36 31.49 -4.80
C GLU A 116 3.94 32.62 -3.92
N THR A 117 5.27 32.70 -3.75
CA THR A 117 5.96 33.72 -2.95
C THR A 117 6.53 34.88 -3.78
N LYS A 118 6.17 34.98 -5.06
CA LYS A 118 6.41 36.14 -5.93
C LYS A 118 5.10 36.83 -6.28
#